data_AF-A0A7V4PPE9-F1
#
_entry.id   AF-A0A7V4PPE9-F1
#
_cell.length_a   1.000
_cell.length_b   1.000
_cell.length_c   1.000
_cell.angle_alpha   90.00
_cell.angle_beta   90.00
_cell.angle_gamma   90.00
#
_symmetry.space_group_name_H-M   'P 1'
#
loop_
_entity.id
_entity.type
_entity.pdbx_description
1 polymer ?
#
loop_
_entity_poly.entity_id
_entity_poly.type
_entity_poly.pdbx_seq_one_letter_code
_entity_poly.pdbx_strand_id
1 'polypeptide(L)'
;DLARKLNVTKGYLSRLEQGKAKPSATMIERIATTLNIDPTPLFVLAGYVPTDVKQILCRHPIEAPTMLRETFGQYRTDGAPVEKPMVNLASPARASKSTPASSGWESLYEIVLADCFDWLEQRAPNSIHAVVTDPP
;
A
#
# COMPACT_ATOMS: atom_id res chain seq x y z
N ASP A 1 -32.48 9.20 -8.24
CA ASP A 1 -32.52 9.21 -9.72
C ASP A 1 -31.21 8.83 -10.42
N LEU A 2 -30.07 9.00 -9.78
CA LEU A 2 -28.76 8.67 -10.36
C LEU A 2 -28.63 7.20 -10.82
N ALA A 3 -29.10 6.25 -10.02
CA ALA A 3 -29.07 4.82 -10.38
C ALA A 3 -29.79 4.52 -11.70
N ARG A 4 -30.91 5.21 -11.98
CA ARG A 4 -31.65 5.07 -13.25
C ARG A 4 -30.86 5.65 -14.41
N LYS A 5 -30.29 6.85 -14.25
CA LYS A 5 -29.44 7.50 -15.27
C LYS A 5 -28.22 6.64 -15.62
N LEU A 6 -27.63 5.99 -14.62
CA LEU A 6 -26.48 5.11 -14.78
C LEU A 6 -26.87 3.66 -15.12
N ASN A 7 -28.15 3.36 -15.33
CA ASN A 7 -28.64 1.99 -15.60
C ASN A 7 -28.05 0.93 -14.64
N VAL A 8 -28.01 1.23 -13.34
CA VAL A 8 -27.54 0.32 -12.29
C VAL A 8 -28.60 0.14 -11.21
N THR A 9 -28.47 -0.93 -10.42
CA THR A 9 -29.36 -1.14 -9.28
C THR A 9 -29.08 -0.13 -8.17
N LYS A 10 -30.12 0.28 -7.43
CA LYS A 10 -29.96 1.15 -6.26
C LYS A 10 -29.01 0.56 -5.22
N GLY A 11 -29.05 -0.77 -5.03
CA GLY A 11 -28.16 -1.48 -4.10
C GLY A 11 -26.69 -1.42 -4.55
N TYR A 12 -26.41 -1.53 -5.85
CA TYR A 12 -25.05 -1.34 -6.37
C TYR A 12 -24.56 0.10 -6.10
N LEU A 13 -25.38 1.11 -6.43
CA LEU A 13 -25.01 2.51 -6.20
C LEU A 13 -24.75 2.80 -4.71
N SER A 14 -25.59 2.27 -3.82
CA SER A 14 -25.40 2.43 -2.37
C SER A 14 -24.10 1.80 -1.87
N ARG A 15 -23.73 0.61 -2.36
CA ARG A 15 -22.44 -0.01 -2.02
C ARG A 15 -21.27 0.79 -2.58
N LEU A 16 -21.41 1.36 -3.78
CA LEU A 16 -20.40 2.21 -4.39
C LEU A 16 -20.16 3.47 -3.55
N GLU A 17 -21.22 4.15 -3.13
CA GLU A 17 -21.17 5.33 -2.26
C GLU A 17 -20.55 5.05 -0.88
N GLN A 18 -20.73 3.82 -0.37
CA GLN A 18 -20.13 3.35 0.89
C GLN A 18 -18.69 2.85 0.73
N GLY A 19 -18.10 2.89 -0.47
CA GLY A 19 -16.77 2.34 -0.75
C GLY A 19 -16.69 0.81 -0.71
N LYS A 20 -17.84 0.11 -0.61
CA LYS A 20 -17.92 -1.37 -0.54
C LYS A 20 -17.90 -2.05 -1.91
N ALA A 21 -17.90 -1.27 -3.00
CA ALA A 21 -17.82 -1.79 -4.36
C ALA A 21 -16.81 -0.97 -5.16
N LYS A 22 -15.91 -1.64 -5.88
CA LYS A 22 -14.97 -0.99 -6.79
C LYS A 22 -15.60 -0.87 -8.18
N PRO A 23 -15.74 0.34 -8.75
CA PRO A 23 -16.30 0.53 -10.08
C PRO A 23 -15.29 0.12 -11.17
N SER A 24 -15.79 -0.35 -12.31
CA SER A 24 -14.98 -0.54 -13.52
C SER A 24 -14.62 0.82 -14.15
N ALA A 25 -13.60 0.85 -15.00
CA ALA A 25 -13.23 2.04 -15.78
C ALA A 25 -14.42 2.62 -16.58
N THR A 26 -15.16 1.74 -17.26
CA THR A 26 -16.36 2.11 -18.01
C THR A 26 -17.45 2.70 -17.11
N MET A 27 -17.58 2.22 -15.87
CA MET A 27 -18.54 2.77 -14.91
C MET A 27 -18.11 4.16 -14.45
N ILE A 28 -16.81 4.39 -14.23
CA ILE A 28 -16.25 5.69 -13.85
C ILE A 28 -16.51 6.73 -14.94
N GLU A 29 -16.24 6.40 -16.20
CA GLU A 29 -16.53 7.27 -17.35
C GLU A 29 -18.01 7.64 -17.41
N ARG A 30 -18.90 6.66 -17.27
CA ARG A 30 -20.35 6.89 -17.28
C ARG A 30 -20.79 7.81 -16.15
N ILE A 31 -20.22 7.66 -14.95
CA ILE A 31 -20.45 8.55 -13.81
C ILE A 31 -19.98 9.97 -14.15
N ALA A 32 -18.75 10.11 -14.65
CA ALA A 32 -18.16 11.39 -15.02
C ALA A 32 -19.00 12.14 -16.06
N THR A 33 -19.43 11.44 -17.13
CA THR A 33 -20.31 12.00 -18.16
C THR A 33 -21.67 12.40 -17.62
N THR A 34 -22.27 11.56 -16.76
CA THR A 34 -23.61 11.86 -16.18
C THR A 34 -23.57 13.06 -15.24
N LEU A 35 -22.45 13.27 -14.55
CA LEU A 35 -22.24 14.36 -13.61
C LEU A 35 -21.55 15.58 -14.24
N ASN A 36 -21.12 15.48 -15.51
CA ASN A 36 -20.37 16.50 -16.24
C ASN A 36 -19.11 16.98 -15.50
N ILE A 37 -18.31 16.03 -15.03
CA ILE A 37 -17.03 16.27 -14.33
C ILE A 37 -15.88 15.56 -15.02
N ASP A 38 -14.65 15.98 -14.73
CA ASP A 38 -13.45 15.30 -15.22
C ASP A 38 -13.35 13.88 -14.61
N PRO A 39 -13.08 12.84 -15.43
CA PRO A 39 -13.00 11.47 -14.93
C PRO A 39 -11.69 11.18 -14.18
N THR A 40 -10.64 11.98 -14.36
CA THR A 40 -9.29 11.68 -13.83
C THR A 40 -9.27 11.57 -12.30
N PRO A 41 -9.85 12.52 -11.54
CA PRO A 41 -9.96 12.38 -10.08
C PRO A 41 -10.73 11.13 -9.66
N LEU A 42 -11.79 10.76 -10.39
CA LEU A 42 -12.58 9.56 -10.07
C LEU A 42 -11.77 8.27 -10.29
N PHE A 43 -10.97 8.21 -11.34
CA PHE A 43 -10.04 7.10 -11.57
C PHE A 43 -9.05 6.97 -10.41
N VAL A 44 -8.42 8.07 -10.01
CA VAL A 44 -7.46 8.09 -8.89
C VAL A 44 -8.13 7.65 -7.58
N LEU A 45 -9.32 8.19 -7.26
CA LEU A 45 -10.08 7.82 -6.06
C LEU A 45 -10.54 6.36 -6.06
N ALA A 46 -10.82 5.78 -7.23
CA ALA A 46 -11.13 4.37 -7.37
C ALA A 46 -9.88 3.46 -7.39
N GLY A 47 -8.69 4.03 -7.18
CA GLY A 47 -7.41 3.32 -7.11
C GLY A 47 -6.84 2.94 -8.47
N TYR A 48 -7.18 3.68 -9.53
CA TYR A 48 -6.55 3.58 -10.84
C TYR A 48 -5.50 4.68 -10.99
N VAL A 49 -4.31 4.31 -11.45
CA VAL A 49 -3.24 5.27 -11.74
C VAL A 49 -3.27 5.57 -13.24
N PRO A 50 -3.37 6.85 -13.65
CA PRO A 50 -3.28 7.24 -15.06
C PRO A 50 -1.99 6.74 -15.73
N THR A 51 -2.06 6.42 -17.02
CA THR A 51 -0.95 5.79 -17.77
C THR A 51 0.30 6.65 -17.81
N ASP A 52 0.14 7.96 -18.00
CA ASP A 52 1.19 8.96 -17.97
C ASP A 52 1.86 9.03 -16.60
N VAL A 53 1.09 9.06 -15.51
CA VAL A 53 1.61 9.02 -14.14
C VAL A 53 2.39 7.74 -13.89
N LYS A 54 1.85 6.59 -14.32
CA LYS A 54 2.55 5.30 -14.25
C LYS A 54 3.89 5.35 -15.01
N GLN A 55 3.92 5.93 -16.20
CA GLN A 55 5.15 6.08 -17.00
C GLN A 55 6.18 6.97 -16.30
N ILE A 56 5.75 8.09 -15.71
CA ILE A 56 6.62 8.99 -14.92
C ILE A 56 7.25 8.22 -13.76
N LEU A 57 6.44 7.49 -12.99
CA LEU A 57 6.93 6.69 -11.85
C LEU A 57 7.91 5.59 -12.28
N CYS A 58 7.66 4.92 -13.42
CA CYS A 58 8.56 3.90 -13.94
C CYS A 58 9.87 4.48 -14.50
N ARG A 59 9.84 5.68 -15.09
CA ARG A 59 11.03 6.33 -15.67
C ARG A 59 11.90 7.01 -14.62
N HIS A 60 11.29 7.44 -13.51
CA HIS A 60 11.97 8.14 -12.40
C HIS A 60 11.66 7.46 -11.05
N PRO A 61 12.15 6.22 -10.81
CA PRO A 61 11.72 5.41 -9.66
C PRO A 61 12.18 5.93 -8.29
N ILE A 62 13.20 6.79 -8.25
CA ILE A 62 13.72 7.38 -7.00
C ILE A 62 13.18 8.80 -6.84
N GLU A 63 13.36 9.64 -7.85
CA GLU A 63 13.02 11.06 -7.83
C GLU A 63 11.51 11.29 -7.70
N ALA A 64 10.69 10.65 -8.54
CA ALA A 64 9.25 10.93 -8.57
C ALA A 64 8.55 10.55 -7.25
N PRO A 65 8.76 9.35 -6.65
CA PRO A 65 8.18 9.04 -5.35
C PRO A 65 8.72 9.93 -4.22
N THR A 66 9.98 10.37 -4.30
CA THR A 66 10.58 11.27 -3.30
C THR A 66 9.92 12.63 -3.36
N MET A 67 9.82 13.24 -4.55
CA MET A 67 9.10 14.50 -4.75
C MET A 67 7.65 14.41 -4.30
N LEU A 68 6.95 13.32 -4.60
CA LEU A 68 5.57 13.12 -4.16
C LEU A 68 5.47 13.06 -2.63
N ARG A 69 6.39 12.37 -1.96
CA ARG A 69 6.41 12.30 -0.48
C ARG A 69 6.79 13.62 0.16
N GLU A 70 7.71 14.38 -0.41
CA GLU A 70 8.07 15.71 0.10
C GLU A 70 6.93 16.71 -0.08
N THR A 71 6.28 16.68 -1.24
CA THR A 71 5.19 17.61 -1.58
C THR A 71 3.88 17.27 -0.89
N PHE A 72 3.53 15.98 -0.81
CA PHE A 72 2.20 15.52 -0.35
C PHE A 72 2.24 14.60 0.87
N GLY A 73 3.42 14.29 1.44
CA GLY A 73 3.55 13.32 2.54
C GLY A 73 2.92 13.75 3.87
N GLN A 74 2.51 15.02 3.98
CA GLN A 74 1.77 15.54 5.14
C GLN A 74 0.32 15.04 5.19
N TYR A 75 -0.22 14.47 4.10
CA TYR A 75 -1.55 13.85 4.06
C TYR A 75 -1.58 12.42 4.64
N ARG A 76 -0.74 12.12 5.65
CA ARG A 76 -0.79 10.85 6.38
C ARG A 76 -2.22 10.65 6.92
N THR A 77 -2.83 9.56 6.47
CA THR A 77 -4.20 9.15 6.72
C THR A 77 -4.48 8.94 8.20
N ASP A 78 -5.24 9.85 8.81
CA ASP A 78 -6.18 9.47 9.86
C ASP A 78 -7.36 8.75 9.18
N GLY A 79 -7.46 7.42 9.38
CA GLY A 79 -8.70 6.67 9.17
C GLY A 79 -8.81 5.79 7.91
N ALA A 80 -8.27 4.57 7.97
CA ALA A 80 -8.95 3.34 7.53
C ALA A 80 -8.10 2.11 7.94
N PRO A 81 -8.61 1.21 8.80
CA PRO A 81 -7.94 -0.05 9.11
C PRO A 81 -8.09 -0.99 7.91
N VAL A 82 -6.97 -1.38 7.31
CA VAL A 82 -6.91 -2.59 6.49
C VAL A 82 -6.98 -3.76 7.48
N GLU A 83 -8.15 -4.35 7.67
CA GLU A 83 -8.32 -5.57 8.46
C GLU A 83 -7.41 -6.68 7.93
N LYS A 84 -6.51 -7.18 8.78
CA LYS A 84 -5.68 -8.37 8.52
C LYS A 84 -6.42 -9.61 9.06
N PRO A 85 -6.48 -10.75 8.33
CA PRO A 85 -6.99 -11.98 8.90
C PRO A 85 -6.00 -12.54 9.93
N MET A 86 -6.50 -12.86 11.12
CA MET A 86 -5.78 -13.57 12.19
C MET A 86 -5.44 -15.00 11.75
N VAL A 87 -4.17 -15.39 11.90
CA VAL A 87 -3.79 -16.80 12.05
C VAL A 87 -2.83 -16.90 13.25
N ASN A 88 -3.31 -17.55 14.31
CA ASN A 88 -2.48 -18.04 15.41
C ASN A 88 -1.58 -19.18 14.90
N LEU A 89 -0.32 -19.26 15.33
CA LEU A 89 0.22 -20.46 15.99
C LEU A 89 1.65 -20.24 16.51
N ALA A 90 1.96 -20.98 17.57
CA ALA A 90 3.09 -20.83 18.50
C ALA A 90 4.49 -21.20 17.97
N SER A 91 5.51 -20.63 18.61
CA SER A 91 6.95 -20.97 18.51
C SER A 91 7.27 -22.40 19.00
N PRO A 92 8.45 -22.95 18.64
CA PRO A 92 9.61 -22.78 19.52
C PRO A 92 10.99 -22.60 18.82
N ALA A 93 11.95 -22.18 19.65
CA ALA A 93 13.35 -21.79 19.43
C ALA A 93 14.26 -22.74 18.62
N ARG A 94 15.38 -22.21 18.06
CA ARG A 94 16.79 -22.58 18.40
C ARG A 94 17.87 -22.07 17.40
N ALA A 95 18.88 -21.41 17.98
CA ALA A 95 20.32 -21.35 17.65
C ALA A 95 20.87 -20.62 16.40
N SER A 96 21.77 -19.70 16.72
CA SER A 96 22.67 -18.87 15.94
C SER A 96 23.81 -19.62 15.23
N LYS A 97 24.17 -19.17 14.02
CA LYS A 97 25.50 -19.31 13.41
C LYS A 97 25.83 -18.10 12.52
N SER A 98 26.91 -17.40 12.85
CA SER A 98 27.68 -16.50 11.98
C SER A 98 28.39 -17.34 10.90
N THR A 99 28.67 -16.89 9.68
CA THR A 99 29.79 -16.02 9.23
C THR A 99 29.84 -16.07 7.66
N PRO A 100 30.79 -15.45 6.91
CA PRO A 100 30.64 -14.18 6.20
C PRO A 100 30.81 -14.23 4.66
N ALA A 101 30.56 -13.07 4.05
CA ALA A 101 31.13 -12.55 2.80
C ALA A 101 30.67 -13.15 1.45
N SER A 102 29.74 -12.45 0.79
CA SER A 102 29.84 -12.23 -0.66
C SER A 102 29.29 -10.86 -1.07
N SER A 103 29.85 -10.35 -2.15
CA SER A 103 29.64 -9.00 -2.66
C SER A 103 28.31 -8.85 -3.39
N GLY A 104 27.45 -7.97 -2.88
CA GLY A 104 26.23 -7.54 -3.55
C GLY A 104 25.09 -7.51 -2.57
N TRP A 105 24.54 -6.31 -2.29
CA TRP A 105 23.36 -6.03 -1.43
C TRP A 105 23.37 -6.57 0.02
N GLU A 106 24.15 -7.60 0.35
CA GLU A 106 24.35 -8.23 1.66
C GLU A 106 25.03 -7.31 2.69
N SER A 107 25.67 -6.21 2.27
CA SER A 107 26.26 -5.22 3.20
C SER A 107 25.26 -4.17 3.69
N LEU A 108 24.03 -4.13 3.17
CA LEU A 108 23.03 -3.13 3.55
C LEU A 108 22.13 -3.58 4.70
N TYR A 109 22.13 -4.86 5.03
CA TYR A 109 21.30 -5.42 6.09
C TYR A 109 22.09 -6.45 6.89
N GLU A 110 21.80 -6.51 8.18
CA GLU A 110 22.30 -7.53 9.08
C GLU A 110 21.14 -8.46 9.42
N ILE A 111 21.32 -9.76 9.21
CA ILE A 111 20.34 -10.75 9.67
C ILE A 111 20.66 -11.06 11.12
N VAL A 112 19.74 -10.69 12.01
CA VAL A 112 19.83 -11.01 13.44
C VAL A 112 18.81 -12.10 13.76
N LEU A 113 19.31 -13.25 14.21
CA LEU A 113 18.45 -14.33 14.71
C LEU A 113 18.32 -14.18 16.24
N ALA A 114 17.30 -13.46 16.68
CA ALA A 114 16.99 -13.20 18.08
C ALA A 114 15.47 -13.16 18.30
N ASP A 115 15.05 -13.16 19.57
CA ASP A 115 13.67 -12.81 19.92
C ASP A 115 13.40 -11.34 19.56
N CYS A 116 12.20 -11.04 19.06
CA CYS A 116 11.81 -9.70 18.63
C CYS A 116 11.89 -8.67 19.77
N PHE A 117 11.55 -9.07 21.00
CA PHE A 117 11.60 -8.19 22.16
C PHE A 117 13.04 -7.94 22.61
N ASP A 118 13.89 -8.96 22.59
CA ASP A 118 15.32 -8.81 22.88
C ASP A 118 16.02 -7.88 21.86
N TRP A 119 15.66 -7.99 20.58
CA TRP A 119 16.19 -7.09 19.54
C TRP A 119 15.74 -5.63 19.74
N LEU A 120 14.48 -5.41 20.13
CA LEU A 120 13.93 -4.07 20.39
C LEU A 120 14.65 -3.34 21.53
N GLU A 121 15.11 -4.07 22.54
CA GLU A 121 15.84 -3.52 23.68
C GLU A 121 17.30 -3.18 23.35
N GLN A 122 17.91 -3.92 22.42
CA GLN A 122 19.34 -3.80 22.09
C GLN A 122 19.63 -2.98 20.83
N ARG A 123 18.59 -2.54 20.09
CA ARG A 123 18.77 -1.80 18.85
C ARG A 123 19.44 -0.44 19.06
N ALA A 124 20.22 0.00 18.07
CA ALA A 124 20.75 1.36 18.04
C ALA A 124 19.59 2.38 18.05
N PRO A 125 19.69 3.47 18.84
CA PRO A 125 18.69 4.52 18.84
C PRO A 125 18.54 5.08 17.42
N ASN A 126 17.30 5.21 16.94
CA ASN A 126 16.89 5.63 15.59
C ASN A 126 16.95 4.57 14.46
N SER A 127 17.12 3.28 14.77
CA SER A 127 16.91 2.21 13.78
C SER A 127 15.40 1.99 13.52
N ILE A 128 14.95 2.18 12.27
CA ILE A 128 13.51 2.14 11.88
C ILE A 128 13.17 1.09 10.81
N HIS A 129 14.11 0.22 10.39
CA HIS A 129 13.87 -0.76 9.34
C HIS A 129 14.30 -2.16 9.76
N ALA A 130 13.42 -2.87 10.47
CA ALA A 130 13.54 -4.32 10.63
C ALA A 130 12.42 -5.00 9.83
N VAL A 131 12.79 -5.95 8.98
CA VAL A 131 11.84 -6.85 8.32
C VAL A 131 11.89 -8.16 9.08
N VAL A 132 10.83 -8.47 9.82
CA VAL A 132 10.71 -9.74 10.54
C VAL A 132 10.22 -10.78 9.54
N THR A 133 11.03 -11.83 9.33
CA THR A 133 10.67 -12.97 8.49
C THR A 133 10.58 -14.20 9.38
N ASP A 134 9.47 -14.94 9.30
CA ASP A 134 9.42 -16.27 9.90
C ASP A 134 10.40 -17.20 9.16
N PRO A 135 11.13 -18.09 9.87
CA PRO A 135 12.01 -19.06 9.23
C PRO A 135 11.21 -19.98 8.27
N PRO A 136 11.84 -20.47 7.19
CA PRO A 136 11.19 -21.33 6.20
C PRO A 136 10.77 -22.69 6.76
#